data_AF-A0A426G009-F1
#
_entry.id   AF-A0A426G009-F1
#
_cell.length_a   1.000
_cell.length_b   1.000
_cell.length_c   1.000
_cell.angle_alpha   90.00
_cell.angle_beta   90.00
_cell.angle_gamma   90.00
#
_symmetry.space_group_name_H-M   'P 1'
#
loop_
_entity.id
_entity.type
_entity.pdbx_description
1 polymer ?
#
loop_
_entity_poly.entity_id
_entity_poly.type
_entity_poly.pdbx_seq_one_letter_code
_entity_poly.pdbx_strand_id
1 'polypeptide(L)'
;MIGDNIKSLRHTHDLTQPEFAKMIGISRNSLSRYENGTSKVSTELIDRICQKFNVSYVDIVGEDKMLTPVEDYQLTLKIEVIKERGAAILSQLYRYQDSQDIAFDDESNPWILMSDD
;
A
#
# COMPACT_ATOMS: atom_id res chain seq x y z
N MET A 1 14.41 -9.04 8.71
CA MET A 1 14.33 -7.57 8.82
C MET A 1 12.98 -7.11 9.39
N ILE A 2 11.87 -7.11 8.63
CA ILE A 2 10.55 -6.71 9.18
C ILE A 2 10.16 -7.58 10.38
N GLY A 3 10.34 -8.91 10.27
CA GLY A 3 10.08 -9.83 11.38
C GLY A 3 10.92 -9.52 12.62
N ASP A 4 12.18 -9.16 12.45
CA ASP A 4 13.10 -8.80 13.54
C ASP A 4 12.71 -7.48 14.19
N ASN A 5 12.24 -6.52 13.41
CA ASN A 5 11.75 -5.22 13.90
C ASN A 5 10.45 -5.40 14.71
N ILE A 6 9.50 -6.21 14.22
CA ILE A 6 8.28 -6.57 14.97
C ILE A 6 8.65 -7.27 16.28
N LYS A 7 9.60 -8.21 16.22
CA LYS A 7 10.09 -8.93 17.39
C LYS A 7 10.73 -7.99 18.40
N SER A 8 11.57 -7.07 17.93
CA SER A 8 12.23 -6.05 18.75
C SER A 8 11.20 -5.14 19.43
N LEU A 9 10.25 -4.61 18.68
CA LEU A 9 9.15 -3.80 19.22
C LEU A 9 8.38 -4.54 20.31
N ARG A 10 8.02 -5.81 20.06
CA ARG A 10 7.36 -6.65 21.06
C ARG A 10 8.17 -6.76 22.35
N HIS A 11 9.48 -6.96 22.24
CA HIS A 11 10.37 -7.05 23.40
C HIS A 11 10.55 -5.72 24.12
N THR A 12 10.59 -4.58 23.42
CA THR A 12 10.66 -3.24 24.05
C THR A 12 9.42 -2.92 24.89
N HIS A 13 8.30 -3.55 24.61
CA HIS A 13 7.07 -3.44 25.40
C HIS A 13 6.89 -4.57 26.42
N ASP A 14 7.90 -5.45 26.61
CA ASP A 14 7.87 -6.59 27.53
C ASP A 14 6.72 -7.59 27.28
N LEU A 15 6.33 -7.77 26.02
CA LEU A 15 5.17 -8.59 25.64
C LEU A 15 5.57 -9.99 25.17
N THR A 16 4.76 -10.98 25.53
CA THR A 16 4.81 -12.32 24.94
C THR A 16 4.18 -12.33 23.55
N GLN A 17 4.49 -13.34 22.73
CA GLN A 17 3.88 -13.49 21.40
C GLN A 17 2.33 -13.55 21.46
N PRO A 18 1.68 -14.30 22.37
CA PRO A 18 0.23 -14.27 22.50
C PRO A 18 -0.35 -12.88 22.80
N GLU A 19 0.28 -12.11 23.69
CA GLU A 19 -0.21 -10.77 24.08
C GLU A 19 -0.12 -9.78 22.93
N PHE A 20 1.04 -9.73 22.26
CA PHE A 20 1.24 -8.88 21.10
C PHE A 20 0.29 -9.24 19.96
N ALA A 21 0.16 -10.53 19.65
CA ALA A 21 -0.75 -11.04 18.63
C ALA A 21 -2.21 -10.64 18.92
N LYS A 22 -2.63 -10.74 20.19
CA LYS A 22 -3.97 -10.32 20.62
C LYS A 22 -4.20 -8.82 20.40
N MET A 23 -3.22 -7.98 20.70
CA MET A 23 -3.36 -6.52 20.56
C MET A 23 -3.51 -6.05 19.10
N ILE A 24 -2.90 -6.77 18.16
CA ILE A 24 -3.01 -6.46 16.72
C ILE A 24 -4.03 -7.34 15.99
N GLY A 25 -4.77 -8.19 16.71
CA GLY A 25 -5.88 -8.98 16.18
C GLY A 25 -5.44 -10.13 15.25
N ILE A 26 -4.36 -10.84 15.58
CA ILE A 26 -3.90 -12.02 14.83
C ILE A 26 -3.68 -13.23 15.75
N SER A 27 -3.48 -14.40 15.17
CA SER A 27 -3.09 -15.59 15.93
C SER A 27 -1.62 -15.53 16.35
N ARG A 28 -1.29 -16.15 17.50
CA ARG A 28 0.11 -16.33 17.94
C ARG A 28 0.96 -17.06 16.89
N ASN A 29 0.37 -18.02 16.18
CA ASN A 29 1.06 -18.77 15.12
C ASN A 29 1.40 -17.85 13.93
N SER A 30 0.48 -16.95 13.56
CA SER A 30 0.73 -15.93 12.53
C SER A 30 1.89 -15.02 12.95
N LEU A 31 1.87 -14.50 14.18
CA LEU A 31 2.95 -13.68 14.71
C LEU A 31 4.30 -14.40 14.68
N SER A 32 4.34 -15.67 15.12
CA SER A 32 5.56 -16.48 15.07
C SER A 32 6.10 -16.63 13.64
N ARG A 33 5.22 -16.81 12.64
CA ARG A 33 5.65 -16.89 11.24
C ARG A 33 6.25 -15.57 10.75
N TYR A 34 5.66 -14.45 11.14
CA TYR A 34 6.15 -13.11 10.79
C TYR A 34 7.50 -12.80 11.43
N GLU A 35 7.64 -13.02 12.75
CA GLU A 35 8.90 -12.79 13.47
C GLU A 35 10.04 -13.67 12.96
N ASN A 36 9.73 -14.88 12.48
CA ASN A 36 10.72 -15.79 11.89
C ASN A 36 10.91 -15.59 10.37
N GLY A 37 10.22 -14.62 9.76
CA GLY A 37 10.34 -14.35 8.32
C GLY A 37 9.81 -15.45 7.39
N THR A 38 9.03 -16.41 7.92
CA THR A 38 8.46 -17.51 7.13
C THR A 38 7.14 -17.14 6.46
N SER A 39 6.63 -15.93 6.70
CA SER A 39 5.47 -15.37 6.01
C SER A 39 5.64 -13.87 5.82
N LYS A 40 5.14 -13.34 4.70
CA LYS A 40 5.10 -11.91 4.44
C LYS A 40 4.05 -11.23 5.32
N VAL A 41 4.38 -10.05 5.83
CA VAL A 41 3.49 -9.18 6.60
C VAL A 41 2.77 -8.27 5.60
N SER A 42 1.45 -8.15 5.70
CA SER A 42 0.70 -7.21 4.85
C SER A 42 0.90 -5.77 5.32
N THR A 43 0.75 -4.81 4.40
CA THR A 43 0.79 -3.39 4.72
C THR A 43 -0.29 -3.00 5.73
N GLU A 44 -1.49 -3.56 5.61
CA GLU A 44 -2.59 -3.38 6.56
C GLU A 44 -2.22 -3.82 7.99
N LEU A 45 -1.49 -4.94 8.13
CA LEU A 45 -1.03 -5.38 9.44
C LEU A 45 0.08 -4.48 9.98
N ILE A 46 0.97 -3.98 9.12
CA ILE A 46 1.99 -2.99 9.52
C ILE A 46 1.31 -1.71 10.01
N ASP A 47 0.30 -1.20 9.30
CA ASP A 47 -0.47 -0.02 9.69
C ASP A 47 -1.14 -0.22 11.06
N ARG A 48 -1.79 -1.37 11.29
CA ARG A 48 -2.33 -1.71 12.62
C ARG A 48 -1.27 -1.72 13.72
N ILE A 49 -0.07 -2.23 13.45
CA ILE A 49 1.04 -2.20 14.41
C ILE A 49 1.46 -0.75 14.68
N CYS A 50 1.64 0.06 13.64
CA CYS A 50 2.02 1.47 13.75
C CYS A 50 1.01 2.24 14.62
N GLN A 51 -0.28 2.08 14.36
CA GLN A 51 -1.35 2.71 15.13
C GLN A 51 -1.42 2.22 16.58
N LYS A 52 -1.26 0.90 16.82
CA LYS A 52 -1.38 0.34 18.18
C LYS A 52 -0.21 0.67 19.09
N PHE A 53 0.99 0.75 18.54
CA PHE A 53 2.20 1.00 19.31
C PHE A 53 2.73 2.43 19.15
N ASN A 54 2.02 3.27 18.38
CA ASN A 54 2.41 4.65 18.09
C ASN A 54 3.86 4.75 17.56
N VAL A 55 4.18 3.88 16.60
CA VAL A 55 5.48 3.81 15.92
C VAL A 55 5.33 4.18 14.46
N SER A 56 6.42 4.62 13.84
CA SER A 56 6.44 4.96 12.42
C SER A 56 6.55 3.72 11.55
N TYR A 57 6.22 3.87 10.27
CA TYR A 57 6.41 2.81 9.28
C TYR A 57 7.90 2.42 9.13
N VAL A 58 8.81 3.38 9.32
CA VAL A 58 10.26 3.18 9.25
C VAL A 58 10.73 2.23 10.37
N ASP A 59 10.18 2.36 11.58
CA ASP A 59 10.51 1.50 12.72
C ASP A 59 10.20 0.02 12.44
N ILE A 60 9.19 -0.25 11.61
CA ILE A 60 8.79 -1.62 11.25
C ILE A 60 9.49 -2.09 9.98
N VAL A 61 9.60 -1.24 8.96
CA VAL A 61 9.98 -1.65 7.61
C VAL A 61 11.48 -1.52 7.33
N GLY A 62 12.17 -0.63 8.04
CA GLY A 62 13.59 -0.32 7.86
C GLY A 62 13.82 0.86 6.91
N GLU A 63 14.90 1.61 7.15
CA GLU A 63 15.35 2.73 6.32
C GLU A 63 15.89 2.28 4.95
N ASP A 64 16.42 1.06 4.87
CA ASP A 64 16.95 0.46 3.63
C ASP A 64 15.88 0.25 2.56
N LYS A 65 14.60 0.33 2.95
CA LYS A 65 13.45 0.25 2.03
C LYS A 65 12.87 1.61 1.66
N MET A 66 13.41 2.70 2.20
CA MET A 66 13.05 4.04 1.78
C MET A 66 13.77 4.38 0.47
N LEU A 67 13.09 5.10 -0.40
CA LEU A 67 13.71 5.62 -1.61
C LEU A 67 14.76 6.66 -1.23
N THR A 68 15.92 6.60 -1.87
CA THR A 68 16.87 7.72 -1.82
C THR A 68 16.27 8.95 -2.51
N PRO A 69 16.76 10.17 -2.25
CA PRO A 69 16.25 11.38 -2.91
C PRO A 69 16.31 11.31 -4.44
N VAL A 70 17.30 10.61 -4.99
CA VAL A 70 17.44 10.42 -6.44
C VAL A 70 16.37 9.47 -6.97
N GLU A 71 16.13 8.35 -6.28
CA GLU A 71 15.11 7.38 -6.67
C GLU A 71 13.70 7.95 -6.52
N ASP A 72 13.44 8.74 -5.48
CA ASP A 72 12.18 9.44 -5.25
C ASP A 72 11.89 10.46 -6.36
N TYR A 73 12.90 11.24 -6.76
CA TYR A 73 12.77 12.16 -7.89
C TYR A 73 12.51 11.43 -9.20
N GLN A 74 13.22 10.32 -9.46
CA GLN A 74 12.98 9.50 -10.66
C GLN A 74 11.59 8.88 -10.68
N LEU A 75 11.07 8.45 -9.52
CA LEU A 75 9.71 7.95 -9.40
C LEU A 75 8.69 9.05 -9.70
N THR A 76 8.90 10.24 -9.15
CA THR A 76 8.08 11.43 -9.40
C THR A 76 7.99 11.73 -10.90
N LEU A 77 9.13 11.77 -11.60
CA LEU A 77 9.16 11.98 -13.06
C LEU A 77 8.38 10.90 -13.82
N LYS A 78 8.49 9.62 -13.41
CA LYS A 78 7.72 8.53 -14.06
C LYS A 78 6.22 8.69 -13.85
N ILE A 79 5.79 9.09 -12.65
CA ILE A 79 4.37 9.35 -12.34
C ILE A 79 3.85 10.49 -13.21
N GLU A 80 4.62 11.57 -13.36
CA GLU A 80 4.24 12.73 -14.16
C GLU A 80 4.05 12.36 -15.64
N VAL A 81 4.98 11.60 -16.22
CA VAL A 81 4.87 11.10 -17.60
C VAL A 81 3.64 10.19 -17.78
N ILE A 82 3.36 9.31 -16.80
CA ILE A 82 2.17 8.43 -16.86
C ILE A 82 0.89 9.25 -16.79
N LYS A 83 0.84 10.25 -15.91
CA LYS A 83 -0.31 11.15 -15.76
C LYS A 83 -0.59 11.93 -17.04
N GLU A 84 0.44 12.48 -17.68
CA GLU A 84 0.30 13.21 -18.94
C GLU A 84 -0.25 12.30 -20.05
N ARG A 85 0.28 11.06 -20.16
CA ARG A 85 -0.22 10.07 -21.12
C ARG A 85 -1.66 9.65 -20.82
N GLY A 86 -1.99 9.43 -19.54
CA GLY A 86 -3.35 9.09 -19.10
C GLY A 86 -4.35 10.17 -19.50
N ALA A 87 -4.04 11.44 -19.23
CA ALA A 87 -4.89 12.57 -19.63
C ALA A 87 -5.08 12.66 -21.15
N ALA A 88 -4.02 12.42 -21.93
CA ALA A 88 -4.11 12.43 -23.39
C ALA A 88 -5.00 11.29 -23.93
N ILE A 89 -4.88 10.09 -23.37
CA ILE A 89 -5.71 8.93 -23.72
C ILE A 89 -7.17 9.16 -23.31
N LEU A 90 -7.41 9.66 -22.10
CA LEU A 90 -8.76 9.96 -21.60
C LEU A 90 -9.45 11.01 -22.48
N SER A 91 -8.71 12.06 -22.89
CA SER A 91 -9.21 13.04 -23.86
C SER A 91 -9.57 12.43 -25.21
N GLN A 92 -8.80 11.43 -25.69
CA GLN A 92 -9.15 10.69 -26.91
C GLN A 92 -10.40 9.83 -26.72
N LEU A 93 -10.54 9.20 -25.55
CA LEU A 93 -11.70 8.37 -25.22
C LEU A 93 -12.99 9.17 -25.14
N TYR A 94 -12.99 10.34 -24.49
CA TYR A 94 -14.16 11.24 -24.47
C TYR A 94 -14.59 11.67 -25.87
N ARG A 95 -13.63 12.06 -26.74
CA ARG A 95 -13.95 12.38 -28.15
C ARG A 95 -14.58 11.20 -28.89
N TYR A 96 -14.16 9.97 -28.58
CA TYR A 96 -14.75 8.79 -29.18
C TYR A 96 -16.17 8.56 -28.67
N GLN A 97 -16.42 8.66 -27.36
CA GLN A 97 -17.75 8.54 -26.77
C GLN A 97 -18.74 9.57 -27.35
N ASP A 98 -18.31 10.84 -27.46
CA ASP A 98 -19.08 11.90 -28.12
C ASP A 98 -19.44 11.52 -29.58
N SER A 99 -18.47 10.97 -30.33
CA SER A 99 -18.69 10.56 -31.72
C SER A 99 -19.65 9.37 -31.88
N GLN A 100 -19.82 8.58 -30.82
CA GLN A 100 -20.72 7.43 -30.77
C GLN A 100 -22.05 7.77 -30.08
N ASP A 101 -22.27 9.03 -29.69
CA ASP A 101 -23.45 9.49 -28.95
C ASP A 101 -23.69 8.70 -27.66
N ILE A 102 -22.59 8.30 -26.99
CA ILE A 102 -22.64 7.59 -25.71
C ILE A 102 -22.86 8.63 -24.61
N ALA A 103 -23.96 8.50 -23.87
CA ALA A 103 -24.25 9.37 -22.74
C ALA A 103 -23.22 9.16 -21.61
N PHE A 104 -22.76 10.25 -21.01
CA PHE A 104 -21.73 10.23 -19.96
C PHE A 104 -22.17 9.52 -18.68
N ASP A 105 -23.49 9.38 -18.46
CA ASP A 105 -24.11 8.75 -17.29
C ASP A 105 -24.62 7.32 -17.58
N ASP A 106 -24.31 6.77 -18.75
CA ASP A 106 -24.61 5.37 -19.08
C ASP A 106 -23.58 4.43 -18.43
N GLU A 107 -23.67 4.25 -17.11
CA GLU A 107 -22.81 3.34 -16.32
C GLU A 107 -22.91 1.88 -16.79
N SER A 108 -23.90 1.53 -17.62
CA SER A 108 -24.01 0.21 -18.23
C SER A 108 -23.11 0.04 -19.46
N ASN A 109 -22.61 1.13 -20.03
CA ASN A 109 -21.77 1.14 -21.20
C ASN A 109 -20.30 0.85 -20.83
N PRO A 110 -19.65 -0.14 -21.47
CA PRO A 110 -18.26 -0.47 -21.18
C PRO A 110 -17.29 0.70 -21.38
N TRP A 111 -17.60 1.64 -22.27
CA TRP A 111 -16.74 2.80 -22.52
C TRP A 111 -16.79 3.82 -21.39
N ILE A 112 -17.93 3.95 -20.70
CA ILE A 112 -18.08 4.81 -19.52
C ILE A 112 -17.32 4.20 -18.34
N LEU A 113 -17.45 2.89 -18.11
CA LEU A 113 -16.66 2.16 -17.10
C LEU A 113 -15.13 2.28 -17.26
N MET A 114 -14.64 2.54 -18.49
CA MET A 114 -13.21 2.72 -18.77
C MET A 114 -12.75 4.18 -18.65
N SER A 115 -13.67 5.14 -18.74
CA SER A 115 -13.38 6.58 -18.61
C SER A 115 -13.69 7.14 -17.22
N ASP A 116 -14.45 6.40 -16.42
CA ASP A 116 -14.76 6.73 -15.05
C ASP A 116 -13.56 6.39 -14.17
N ASP A 117 -12.89 7.44 -13.71
CA ASP A 117 -11.96 7.46 -12.56
C ASP A 117 -12.76 7.75 -11.27
#